data_AF-A0A959M853-F1
#
_entry.id   AF-A0A959M853-F1
#
_cell.length_a   1.000
_cell.length_b   1.000
_cell.length_c   1.000
_cell.angle_alpha   90.00
_cell.angle_beta   90.00
_cell.angle_gamma   90.00
#
_symmetry.space_group_name_H-M   'P 1'
#
loop_
_entity.id
_entity.type
_entity.pdbx_description
1 polymer ?
#
loop_
_entity_poly.entity_id
_entity_poly.type
_entity_poly.pdbx_seq_one_letter_code
_entity_poly.pdbx_strand_id
1 'polypeptide(L)' 'MEIFVFKTNLANTRHINKVKPALNKHPFIKDWNVDLQDCDKVLRVVSDNIPSKEIEQIIVNSGYDCVELK' A
#
# COMPACT_ATOMS: atom_id res chain seq x y z
N MET A 1 13.79 5.43 -7.63
CA MET A 1 13.43 4.68 -6.42
C MET A 1 12.98 5.65 -5.35
N GLU A 2 11.69 5.60 -5.07
CA GLU A 2 10.98 6.43 -4.10
C GLU A 2 10.34 5.53 -3.04
N ILE A 3 10.14 6.09 -1.85
CA ILE A 3 9.48 5.40 -0.74
C ILE A 3 8.24 6.22 -0.40
N PHE A 4 7.09 5.57 -0.48
CA PHE A 4 5.81 6.14 -0.10
C PHE A 4 5.31 5.47 1.18
N VAL A 5 4.71 6.26 2.05
CA VAL A 5 4.13 5.81 3.31
C VAL A 5 2.67 6.22 3.33
N PHE A 6 1.79 5.29 3.66
CA PHE A 6 0.36 5.50 3.65
C PHE A 6 -0.25 5.06 4.97
N LYS A 7 -1.24 5.81 5.44
CA LYS A 7 -2.20 5.36 6.44
C LYS A 7 -3.26 4.52 5.75
N THR A 8 -3.61 3.37 6.33
CA THR A 8 -4.62 2.47 5.75
C THR A 8 -5.58 1.92 6.80
N ASN A 9 -6.57 1.13 6.37
CA ASN A 9 -7.41 0.32 7.25
C ASN A 9 -7.13 -1.20 7.10
N LEU A 10 -5.93 -1.58 6.61
CA LEU A 10 -5.48 -2.96 6.49
C LEU A 10 -5.16 -3.54 7.88
N ALA A 11 -6.19 -4.03 8.58
CA ALA A 11 -6.08 -4.40 9.99
C ALA A 11 -5.60 -5.83 10.27
N ASN A 12 -5.52 -6.71 9.28
CA ASN A 12 -5.18 -8.12 9.48
C ASN A 12 -4.64 -8.79 8.21
N THR A 13 -4.12 -10.00 8.36
CA THR A 13 -3.53 -10.79 7.26
C THR A 13 -4.52 -11.10 6.15
N ARG A 14 -5.82 -11.20 6.44
CA ARG A 14 -6.86 -11.40 5.40
C ARG A 14 -6.98 -10.18 4.48
N HIS A 15 -6.86 -8.97 5.04
CA HIS A 15 -6.87 -7.73 4.24
C HIS A 15 -5.61 -7.64 3.38
N ILE A 16 -4.44 -7.92 3.97
CA ILE A 16 -3.15 -7.98 3.26
C ILE A 16 -3.23 -8.96 2.07
N ASN A 17 -3.78 -10.15 2.28
CA ASN A 17 -3.91 -11.16 1.23
C ASN A 17 -4.82 -10.73 0.06
N LYS A 18 -5.75 -9.78 0.28
CA LYS A 18 -6.58 -9.24 -0.80
C LYS A 18 -5.86 -8.19 -1.66
N VAL A 19 -5.03 -7.34 -1.06
CA VAL A 19 -4.29 -6.29 -1.80
C VAL A 19 -2.99 -6.82 -2.42
N LYS A 20 -2.40 -7.85 -1.82
CA LYS A 20 -1.13 -8.45 -2.23
C LYS A 20 -1.04 -8.78 -3.73
N PRO A 21 -2.04 -9.41 -4.37
CA PRO A 21 -1.96 -9.70 -5.80
C PRO A 21 -1.89 -8.45 -6.68
N ALA A 22 -2.57 -7.37 -6.28
CA ALA A 22 -2.56 -6.12 -7.05
C ALA A 22 -1.22 -5.40 -6.92
N LEU A 23 -0.68 -5.29 -5.70
CA LEU A 23 0.63 -4.69 -5.45
C LEU A 23 1.76 -5.49 -6.12
N ASN A 24 1.75 -6.83 -6.01
CA ASN A 24 2.78 -7.69 -6.59
C ASN A 24 2.77 -7.75 -8.12
N LYS A 25 1.62 -7.50 -8.76
CA LYS A 25 1.51 -7.47 -10.23
C LYS A 25 1.92 -6.12 -10.83
N HIS A 26 2.07 -5.09 -10.01
CA HIS A 26 2.38 -3.76 -10.50
C HIS A 26 3.86 -3.67 -10.94
N PRO A 27 4.16 -3.33 -12.21
CA PRO A 27 5.53 -3.43 -12.75
C PRO A 27 6.54 -2.48 -12.08
N PHE A 28 6.01 -1.41 -11.49
CA PHE A 28 6.78 -0.34 -10.88
C PHE A 28 6.89 -0.43 -9.35
N ILE A 29 6.11 -1.31 -8.71
CA ILE A 29 6.26 -1.58 -7.27
C ILE A 29 7.38 -2.61 -7.10
N LYS A 30 8.38 -2.27 -6.29
CA LYS A 30 9.55 -3.12 -6.04
C LYS A 30 9.43 -3.89 -4.74
N ASP A 31 8.89 -3.26 -3.71
CA ASP A 31 8.68 -3.88 -2.41
C ASP A 31 7.56 -3.15 -1.65
N TRP A 32 6.94 -3.83 -0.68
CA TRP A 32 5.97 -3.22 0.21
C TRP A 32 5.78 -4.03 1.49
N ASN A 33 5.40 -3.35 2.57
CA ASN A 33 5.00 -3.99 3.82
C ASN A 33 3.88 -3.22 4.52
N VAL A 34 3.17 -3.91 5.41
CA VAL A 34 2.14 -3.29 6.26
C VAL A 34 2.53 -3.51 7.71
N ASP A 35 2.63 -2.44 8.48
CA ASP A 35 2.77 -2.49 9.93
C ASP A 35 1.38 -2.64 10.57
N LEU A 36 1.05 -3.86 10.98
CA LEU A 36 -0.20 -4.17 11.67
C LEU A 36 -0.19 -3.78 13.15
N GLN A 37 0.99 -3.49 13.73
CA GLN A 37 1.11 -3.08 15.14
C GLN A 37 0.93 -1.58 15.29
N ASP A 38 1.26 -0.81 14.25
CA ASP A 38 0.99 0.62 14.19
C ASP A 38 -0.52 0.91 14.27
N CYS A 39 -0.89 1.97 15.01
CA CYS A 39 -2.28 2.40 15.17
C CYS A 39 -2.90 2.88 13.84
N ASP A 40 -2.09 3.43 12.94
CA ASP A 40 -2.49 3.93 11.63
C ASP A 40 -2.40 2.87 10.52
N LYS A 41 -2.03 1.62 10.85
CA LYS A 41 -1.89 0.49 9.89
C LYS A 41 -1.08 0.89 8.66
N VAL A 42 0.15 1.31 8.93
CA VAL A 42 1.01 1.95 7.95
C VAL A 42 1.38 0.97 6.82
N LEU A 43 1.10 1.35 5.58
CA LEU A 43 1.60 0.69 4.37
C LEU A 43 2.82 1.45 3.86
N ARG A 44 3.95 0.78 3.75
CA ARG A 44 5.17 1.33 3.14
C ARG A 44 5.38 0.68 1.77
N VAL A 45 5.59 1.48 0.74
CA VAL A 45 5.80 1.01 -0.64
C VAL A 45 7.10 1.59 -1.19
N VAL A 46 7.91 0.73 -1.80
CA VAL A 46 9.08 1.09 -2.58
C VAL A 46 8.74 0.94 -4.05
N SER A 47 8.92 2.01 -4.83
CA SER A 47 8.57 1.98 -6.25
C SER A 47 9.48 2.86 -7.12
N ASP A 48 9.37 2.68 -8.43
CA ASP A 48 10.09 3.46 -9.44
C ASP A 48 9.12 4.09 -10.45
N ASN A 49 9.23 5.40 -10.67
CA ASN A 49 8.51 6.13 -11.72
C ASN A 49 6.98 5.99 -11.67
N ILE A 50 6.40 5.92 -10.48
CA ILE A 50 4.94 5.97 -10.30
C ILE A 50 4.54 6.99 -9.23
N PRO A 51 3.46 7.74 -9.46
CA PRO A 51 2.97 8.67 -8.46
C PRO A 51 2.31 7.91 -7.29
N SER A 52 2.44 8.46 -6.08
CA SER A 52 1.78 7.93 -4.87
C SER A 52 0.28 7.67 -5.05
N LYS A 53 -0.40 8.56 -5.81
CA LYS A 53 -1.83 8.46 -6.13
C LYS A 53 -2.21 7.17 -6.86
N GLU A 54 -1.31 6.61 -7.68
CA GLU A 54 -1.56 5.33 -8.35
C GLU A 54 -1.57 4.18 -7.33
N ILE A 55 -0.64 4.21 -6.38
CA ILE A 55 -0.58 3.24 -5.26
C ILE A 55 -1.83 3.35 -4.38
N GLU A 56 -2.26 4.58 -4.07
CA GLU A 56 -3.50 4.85 -3.34
C GLU A 56 -4.69 4.19 -4.03
N GLN A 57 -4.82 4.39 -5.35
CA GLN A 57 -5.93 3.85 -6.13
C GLN A 57 -5.93 2.31 -6.17
N ILE A 58 -4.76 1.65 -6.13
CA ILE A 58 -4.68 0.18 -6.05
C ILE A 58 -5.34 -0.33 -4.75
N ILE A 59 -5.09 0.35 -3.63
CA ILE A 59 -5.66 -0.03 -2.33
C ILE A 59 -7.16 0.29 -2.28
N VAL A 60 -7.56 1.47 -2.76
CA VAL A 60 -8.98 1.89 -2.84
C VAL A 60 -9.80 0.95 -3.73
N ASN A 61 -9.28 0.57 -4.89
CA ASN A 61 -9.94 -0.39 -5.80
C ASN A 61 -10.05 -1.80 -5.19
N SER A 62 -9.23 -2.11 -4.19
CA SER A 62 -9.31 -3.36 -3.43
C SER A 62 -10.33 -3.30 -2.28
N GLY A 63 -11.00 -2.17 -2.09
CA GLY A 63 -12.03 -1.94 -1.09
C GLY A 63 -11.52 -1.45 0.27
N TYR A 64 -10.37 -0.76 0.30
CA TYR A 64 -9.69 -0.31 1.51
C TYR A 64 -9.34 1.18 1.47
N ASP A 65 -9.25 1.80 2.63
CA ASP A 65 -8.84 3.21 2.73
C ASP A 65 -7.32 3.31 2.63
N CYS A 66 -6.85 4.32 1.92
CA CYS A 66 -5.43 4.61 1.75
C CYS A 66 -5.25 6.12 1.61
N VAL A 67 -4.37 6.70 2.42
CA VAL A 67 -4.04 8.13 2.35
C VAL A 67 -2.54 8.28 2.54
N GLU A 68 -1.88 8.99 1.62
CA GLU A 68 -0.45 9.26 1.72
C GLU A 68 -0.13 10.11 2.96
N LEU A 69 0.89 9.69 3.70
CA LEU A 69 1.47 10.44 4.81
C LEU A 69 2.71 11.19 4.29
N LYS A 70 2.73 12.50 4.50
CA LYS A 70 3.86 13.38 4.16
C LYS A 70 4.80 13.58 5.35
#